data_AF-A0ABD6E9X6-F1
#
_entry.id   AF-A0ABD6E9X6-F1
#
_cell.length_a   1.000
_cell.length_b   1.000
_cell.length_c   1.000
_cell.angle_alpha   90.00
_cell.angle_beta   90.00
_cell.angle_gamma   90.00
#
_symmetry.space_group_name_H-M   'P 1'
#
loop_
_entity.id
_entity.type
_entity.pdbx_description
1 polymer ?
#
loop_
_entity_poly.entity_id
_entity_poly.type
_entity_poly.pdbx_seq_one_letter_code
_entity_poly.pdbx_strand_id
1 'polypeptide(L)'
;MVPSYIITPLGAKINRVYIIGVLTDVENVSDSGDFVRAHVSDPTGVFTLYSGQYQLDITNELSNIEVPVFVAVVGKIRTYVPEDGEEMYTSIRPEKIIEVNAETRDKWIVETCESTKYRIES
;
A
#
# COMPACT_ATOMS: atom_id res chain seq x y z
N MET A 1 -21.98 0.66 -6.62
CA MET A 1 -20.74 -0.15 -6.68
C MET A 1 -20.58 -0.84 -5.34
N VAL A 2 -20.36 -2.16 -5.33
CA VAL A 2 -20.14 -2.93 -4.10
C VAL A 2 -18.72 -2.65 -3.58
N PRO A 3 -18.47 -2.45 -2.28
CA PRO A 3 -17.13 -2.25 -1.75
C PRO A 3 -16.21 -3.44 -2.10
N SER A 4 -15.03 -3.17 -2.67
CA SER A 4 -14.02 -4.22 -2.88
C SER A 4 -13.44 -4.65 -1.54
N TYR A 5 -13.28 -5.94 -1.31
CA TYR A 5 -12.61 -6.44 -0.11
C TYR A 5 -11.75 -7.63 -0.50
N ILE A 6 -10.67 -7.84 0.24
CA ILE A 6 -9.92 -9.09 0.22
C ILE A 6 -10.12 -9.83 1.53
N ILE A 7 -9.88 -11.12 1.48
CA ILE A 7 -9.75 -11.95 2.68
C ILE A 7 -8.25 -12.20 2.87
N THR A 8 -7.73 -11.79 4.02
CA THR A 8 -6.33 -12.09 4.39
C THR A 8 -6.15 -13.59 4.66
N PRO A 9 -4.91 -14.10 4.67
CA PRO A 9 -4.65 -15.50 5.03
C PRO A 9 -5.23 -15.92 6.39
N LEU A 10 -5.36 -14.97 7.33
CA LEU A 10 -5.97 -15.19 8.64
C LEU A 10 -7.49 -14.94 8.67
N GLY A 11 -8.15 -14.86 7.52
CA GLY A 11 -9.62 -14.75 7.41
C GLY A 11 -10.20 -13.34 7.62
N ALA A 12 -9.37 -12.32 7.90
CA ALA A 12 -9.88 -10.95 8.07
C ALA A 12 -10.35 -10.37 6.72
N LYS A 13 -11.56 -9.80 6.72
CA LYS A 13 -12.14 -9.09 5.57
C LYS A 13 -11.71 -7.63 5.58
N ILE A 14 -10.92 -7.21 4.60
CA ILE A 14 -10.29 -5.88 4.59
C ILE A 14 -10.66 -5.11 3.32
N ASN A 15 -11.07 -3.85 3.49
CA ASN A 15 -11.28 -2.88 2.41
C ASN A 15 -10.19 -1.78 2.38
N ARG A 16 -9.68 -1.39 3.54
CA ARG A 16 -8.63 -0.39 3.72
C ARG A 16 -7.51 -0.92 4.58
N VAL A 17 -6.30 -0.48 4.28
CA VAL A 17 -5.09 -0.81 5.03
C VAL A 17 -4.41 0.46 5.50
N TYR A 18 -3.71 0.32 6.61
CA TYR A 18 -2.69 1.23 7.06
C TYR A 18 -1.39 0.45 7.13
N ILE A 19 -0.35 0.95 6.46
CA ILE A 19 0.96 0.31 6.38
C ILE A 19 2.05 1.34 6.68
N ILE A 20 3.15 0.91 7.28
CA ILE A 20 4.38 1.71 7.38
C ILE A 20 5.53 0.85 6.87
N GLY A 21 6.30 1.40 5.93
CA GLY A 21 7.42 0.72 5.29
C GLY A 21 8.36 1.69 4.58
N VAL A 22 9.32 1.14 3.85
CA VAL A 22 10.24 1.90 3.00
C VAL A 22 9.62 2.08 1.62
N LEU A 23 9.42 3.31 1.18
CA LEU A 23 9.13 3.61 -0.22
C LEU A 23 10.42 3.38 -1.03
N THR A 24 10.47 2.33 -1.84
CA THR A 24 11.70 1.90 -2.53
C THR A 24 11.85 2.53 -3.90
N ASP A 25 10.74 2.73 -4.60
CA ASP A 25 10.70 3.29 -5.95
C ASP A 25 9.33 3.93 -6.22
N VAL A 26 9.36 4.91 -7.11
CA VAL A 26 8.20 5.62 -7.66
C VAL A 26 8.45 5.78 -9.15
N GLU A 27 7.65 5.10 -9.97
CA GLU A 27 7.78 5.06 -11.41
C GLU A 27 6.54 5.61 -12.09
N ASN A 28 6.73 6.47 -13.08
CA ASN A 28 5.65 6.86 -13.97
C ASN A 28 5.43 5.78 -15.01
N VAL A 29 4.21 5.23 -15.05
CA VAL A 29 3.83 4.10 -15.90
C VAL A 29 2.91 4.53 -17.05
N SER A 30 2.57 5.82 -17.16
CA SER A 30 1.93 6.38 -18.35
C SER A 30 2.82 7.40 -19.05
N ASP A 31 2.76 7.44 -20.38
CA ASP A 31 3.47 8.45 -21.18
C ASP A 31 2.98 9.88 -20.89
N SER A 32 1.77 10.03 -20.34
CA SER A 32 1.19 11.31 -19.95
C SER A 32 1.69 11.85 -18.61
N GLY A 33 2.35 11.02 -17.80
CA GLY A 33 2.81 11.41 -16.47
C GLY A 33 1.77 11.27 -15.36
N ASP A 34 0.53 10.90 -15.68
CA ASP A 34 -0.61 10.95 -14.75
C ASP A 34 -0.84 9.64 -13.99
N PHE A 35 -0.07 8.59 -14.27
CA PHE A 35 -0.22 7.28 -13.63
C PHE A 35 1.12 6.85 -13.02
N VAL A 36 1.14 6.71 -11.70
CA VAL A 36 2.34 6.36 -10.93
C VAL A 36 2.15 5.03 -10.25
N ARG A 37 3.17 4.19 -10.37
CA ARG A 37 3.35 2.95 -9.62
C ARG A 37 4.45 3.17 -8.59
N ALA A 38 4.22 2.75 -7.35
CA ALA A 38 5.23 2.81 -6.31
C ALA A 38 5.25 1.53 -5.49
N HIS A 39 6.36 1.24 -4.84
CA HIS A 39 6.49 0.07 -3.95
C HIS A 39 6.86 0.49 -2.54
N VAL A 40 6.13 -0.07 -1.57
CA VAL A 40 6.42 0.06 -0.14
C VAL A 40 6.81 -1.29 0.40
N SER A 41 8.03 -1.42 0.90
CA SER A 41 8.55 -2.64 1.52
C SER A 41 8.45 -2.58 3.03
N ASP A 42 7.91 -3.63 3.64
CA ASP A 42 7.97 -3.86 5.08
C ASP A 42 8.56 -5.25 5.36
N PRO A 43 8.73 -5.66 6.64
CA PRO A 43 9.28 -6.99 6.97
C PRO A 43 8.43 -8.17 6.48
N THR A 44 7.17 -7.94 6.07
CA THR A 44 6.25 -8.98 5.61
C THR A 44 6.21 -9.13 4.09
N GLY A 45 6.66 -8.12 3.35
CA GLY A 45 6.74 -8.18 1.90
C GLY A 45 6.77 -6.80 1.23
N VAL A 46 6.28 -6.76 0.00
CA VAL A 46 6.21 -5.54 -0.82
C VAL A 46 4.76 -5.26 -1.18
N PHE A 47 4.33 -4.02 -0.96
CA PHE A 47 3.03 -3.51 -1.34
C PHE A 47 3.16 -2.63 -2.58
N THR A 48 2.42 -2.97 -3.64
CA THR A 48 2.33 -2.13 -4.84
C THR A 48 1.22 -1.10 -4.69
N LEU A 49 1.58 0.17 -4.86
CA LEU A 49 0.68 1.32 -4.90
C LEU A 49 0.44 1.74 -6.35
N TYR A 50 -0.80 2.12 -6.68
CA TYR A 50 -1.13 2.80 -7.92
C TYR A 50 -1.90 4.08 -7.65
N SER A 51 -1.38 5.21 -8.13
CA SER A 51 -2.08 6.50 -8.16
C SER A 51 -2.25 6.97 -9.60
N GLY A 52 -3.38 7.61 -9.90
CA GLY A 52 -3.73 7.98 -11.28
C GLY A 52 -4.35 9.37 -11.41
N GLN A 53 -4.75 9.72 -12.63
CA GLN A 53 -5.34 11.02 -13.02
C GLN A 53 -6.51 11.51 -12.14
N TYR A 54 -7.20 10.62 -11.44
CA TYR A 54 -8.29 10.98 -10.51
C TYR A 54 -7.83 11.30 -9.08
N GLN A 55 -6.52 11.25 -8.82
CA GLN A 55 -5.87 11.55 -7.53
C GLN A 55 -4.55 12.31 -7.76
N LEU A 56 -4.62 13.40 -8.54
CA LEU A 56 -3.45 14.22 -8.89
C LEU A 56 -2.65 14.64 -7.64
N ASP A 57 -3.30 14.99 -6.54
CA ASP A 57 -2.62 15.38 -5.30
C ASP A 57 -1.71 14.26 -4.76
N ILE A 58 -2.20 13.03 -4.74
CA ILE A 58 -1.43 11.87 -4.25
C ILE A 58 -0.35 11.45 -5.26
N THR A 59 -0.65 11.55 -6.56
CA THR A 59 0.33 11.31 -7.63
C THR A 59 1.49 12.29 -7.54
N ASN A 60 1.19 13.57 -7.32
CA ASN A 60 2.19 14.62 -7.13
C ASN A 60 2.96 14.41 -5.82
N GLU A 61 2.29 14.05 -4.72
CA GLU A 61 2.95 13.76 -3.43
C GLU A 61 3.95 12.60 -3.61
N LEU A 62 3.54 11.48 -4.21
CA LEU A 62 4.42 10.34 -4.50
C LEU A 62 5.60 10.72 -5.40
N SER A 63 5.36 11.49 -6.47
CA SER A 63 6.39 11.83 -7.46
C SER A 63 7.46 12.78 -6.93
N ASN A 64 7.19 13.51 -5.85
CA ASN A 64 8.12 14.48 -5.26
C ASN A 64 8.88 13.93 -4.06
N ILE A 65 8.57 12.72 -3.59
CA ILE A 65 9.27 12.08 -2.47
C ILE A 65 10.63 11.55 -2.95
N GLU A 66 11.70 11.90 -2.24
CA GLU A 66 13.02 11.33 -2.49
C GLU A 66 13.12 9.92 -1.89
N VAL A 67 13.22 8.91 -2.75
CA VAL A 67 13.40 7.50 -2.33
C VAL A 67 14.88 7.15 -2.13
N PRO A 68 15.23 6.26 -1.18
CA PRO A 68 14.34 5.55 -0.27
C PRO A 68 14.01 6.34 1.02
N VAL A 69 12.74 6.30 1.45
CA VAL A 69 12.29 6.95 2.69
C VAL A 69 11.20 6.13 3.39
N PHE A 70 11.08 6.27 4.72
CA PHE A 70 9.96 5.64 5.44
C PHE A 70 8.68 6.42 5.23
N VAL A 71 7.61 5.71 4.88
CA VAL A 71 6.30 6.29 4.65
C VAL A 71 5.22 5.52 5.40
N ALA A 72 4.22 6.26 5.89
CA ALA A 72 2.96 5.71 6.33
C ALA A 72 1.90 5.93 5.25
N VAL A 73 1.18 4.87 4.89
CA VAL A 73 0.20 4.88 3.81
C VAL A 73 -1.15 4.38 4.32
N VAL A 74 -2.20 5.15 4.07
CA VAL A 74 -3.59 4.68 4.16
C VAL A 74 -4.09 4.51 2.74
N GLY A 75 -4.70 3.36 2.43
CA GLY A 75 -5.23 3.14 1.09
C GLY A 75 -6.28 2.05 1.00
N LYS A 76 -7.02 2.07 -0.12
CA LYS A 76 -8.03 1.08 -0.46
C LYS A 76 -7.42 -0.06 -1.25
N ILE A 77 -7.77 -1.28 -0.88
CA ILE A 77 -7.31 -2.46 -1.59
C ILE A 77 -8.08 -2.62 -2.89
N ARG A 78 -7.35 -2.91 -3.96
CA ARG A 78 -7.86 -3.29 -5.27
C ARG A 78 -7.26 -4.61 -5.68
N THR A 79 -8.08 -5.43 -6.32
CA THR A 79 -7.64 -6.67 -6.96
C THR A 79 -7.93 -6.56 -8.44
N TYR A 80 -7.01 -7.05 -9.26
CA TYR A 80 -7.16 -7.14 -10.70
C TYR A 80 -6.74 -8.53 -11.15
N VAL A 81 -7.56 -9.13 -12.01
CA VAL A 81 -7.26 -10.40 -12.68
C VAL A 81 -7.15 -10.04 -14.17
N PRO A 82 -5.98 -10.24 -14.81
CA PRO A 82 -5.84 -10.04 -16.24
C PRO A 82 -6.77 -10.98 -17.02
N GLU A 83 -7.26 -10.55 -18.19
CA GLU A 83 -8.19 -11.36 -18.99
C GLU A 83 -7.57 -12.69 -19.44
N ASP A 84 -6.25 -12.71 -19.66
CA ASP A 84 -5.49 -13.88 -20.12
C ASP A 84 -4.82 -14.68 -18.98
N GLY A 85 -5.09 -14.34 -17.71
CA GLY A 85 -4.38 -14.89 -16.55
C GLY A 85 -5.30 -15.44 -15.47
N GLU A 86 -4.82 -16.48 -14.77
CA GLU A 86 -5.48 -17.00 -13.56
C GLU A 86 -5.01 -16.28 -12.27
N GLU A 87 -3.92 -15.52 -12.35
CA GLU A 87 -3.33 -14.85 -11.19
C GLU A 87 -4.08 -13.56 -10.82
N MET A 88 -4.46 -13.47 -9.53
CA MET A 88 -4.98 -12.23 -8.94
C MET A 88 -3.84 -11.36 -8.43
N TYR A 89 -3.72 -10.16 -8.99
CA TYR A 89 -2.83 -9.13 -8.47
C TYR A 89 -3.55 -8.26 -7.45
N THR A 90 -2.90 -7.99 -6.32
CA THR A 90 -3.39 -7.08 -5.29
C THR A 90 -2.58 -5.79 -5.33
N SER A 91 -3.27 -4.65 -5.29
CA SER A 91 -2.65 -3.33 -5.21
C SER A 91 -3.41 -2.44 -4.23
N ILE A 92 -2.76 -1.36 -3.82
CA ILE A 92 -3.35 -0.36 -2.94
C ILE A 92 -3.51 0.92 -3.74
N ARG A 93 -4.73 1.47 -3.72
CA ARG A 93 -5.00 2.84 -4.13
C ARG A 93 -4.78 3.75 -2.92
N PRO A 94 -3.68 4.52 -2.85
CA PRO A 94 -3.41 5.37 -1.70
C PRO A 94 -4.50 6.45 -1.57
N GLU A 95 -4.97 6.65 -0.35
CA GLU A 95 -5.84 7.77 0.05
C GLU A 95 -5.01 8.86 0.77
N LYS A 96 -3.93 8.47 1.46
CA LYS A 96 -2.94 9.39 2.03
C LYS A 96 -1.57 8.70 2.14
N ILE A 97 -0.52 9.46 1.90
CA ILE A 97 0.86 9.10 2.20
C ILE A 97 1.50 10.22 3.02
N ILE A 98 2.38 9.88 3.96
CA ILE A 98 3.22 10.83 4.70
C ILE A 98 4.59 10.20 4.95
N GLU A 99 5.64 11.01 4.92
CA GLU A 99 6.95 10.59 5.41
C GLU A 99 6.94 10.45 6.93
N VAL A 100 7.63 9.42 7.43
CA VAL A 100 7.75 9.14 8.87
C VAL A 100 9.20 8.85 9.24
N ASN A 101 9.50 8.83 10.54
CA ASN A 101 10.82 8.49 11.03
C ASN A 101 10.93 6.99 11.40
N ALA A 102 12.17 6.54 11.63
CA ALA A 102 12.49 5.17 12.01
C ALA A 102 11.75 4.70 13.28
N GLU A 103 11.65 5.57 14.29
CA GLU A 103 10.97 5.27 15.55
C GLU A 103 9.47 4.96 15.35
N THR A 104 8.79 5.73 14.49
CA THR A 104 7.38 5.51 14.15
C THR A 104 7.20 4.16 13.45
N ARG A 105 8.10 3.82 12.53
CA ARG A 105 8.12 2.54 11.82
C ARG A 105 8.40 1.37 12.76
N ASP A 106 9.33 1.51 13.70
CA ASP A 106 9.66 0.46 14.68
C ASP A 106 8.47 0.20 15.63
N LYS A 107 7.84 1.27 16.12
CA LYS A 107 6.64 1.17 16.96
C LYS A 107 5.48 0.48 16.23
N TRP A 108 5.26 0.83 14.96
CA TRP A 108 4.22 0.22 14.13
C TRP A 108 4.43 -1.27 13.92
N ILE A 109 5.68 -1.72 13.72
CA ILE A 109 5.99 -3.15 13.59
C ILE A 109 5.60 -3.90 14.87
N VAL A 110 6.00 -3.40 16.04
CA VAL A 110 5.69 -4.03 17.33
C VAL A 110 4.17 -4.11 17.54
N GLU A 111 3.45 -3.01 17.32
CA GLU A 111 2.00 -2.94 17.47
C GLU A 111 1.27 -3.90 16.53
N THR A 112 1.75 -4.03 15.28
CA THR A 112 1.21 -4.97 14.30
C THR A 112 1.46 -6.42 14.68
N CYS A 113 2.65 -6.73 15.21
CA CYS A 113 2.99 -8.06 15.71
C CYS A 113 2.10 -8.45 16.90
N GLU A 114 1.95 -7.58 17.89
CA GLU A 114 1.08 -7.80 19.06
C GLU A 114 -0.38 -7.99 18.65
N SER A 115 -0.89 -7.12 17.77
CA SER A 115 -2.25 -7.22 17.24
C SER A 115 -2.49 -8.51 16.45
N THR A 116 -1.49 -8.97 15.70
CA THR A 116 -1.57 -10.24 14.96
C THR A 116 -1.56 -11.43 15.89
N LYS A 117 -0.68 -11.43 16.89
CA LYS A 117 -0.63 -12.46 17.93
C LYS A 117 -1.97 -12.57 18.66
N TYR A 118 -2.54 -11.44 19.08
CA TYR A 118 -3.84 -11.42 19.76
C TYR A 118 -4.95 -12.08 18.92
N ARG A 119 -5.00 -11.80 17.61
CA ARG A 119 -5.99 -12.43 16.69
C ARG A 119 -5.80 -13.94 16.52
N ILE A 120 -4.59 -14.45 16.69
CA ILE A 120 -4.30 -15.89 16.56
C ILE A 120 -4.63 -16.63 17.86
N GLU A 121 -4.44 -15.97 19.01
CA GLU A 121 -4.66 -16.56 20.33
C GLU A 121 -6.10 -16.42 20.85
N SER A 122 -6.93 -15.56 20.23
CA SER A 122 -8.34 -15.36 20.55
C SER A 122 -9.26 -16.38 19.88
#